data_AF-A0A3N5FUT1-F1
#
_entry.id   AF-A0A3N5FUT1-F1
#
_cell.length_a   1.000
_cell.length_b   1.000
_cell.length_c   1.000
_cell.angle_alpha   90.00
_cell.angle_beta   90.00
_cell.angle_gamma   90.00
#
_symmetry.space_group_name_H-M   'P 1'
#
loop_
_entity.id
_entity.type
_entity.pdbx_description
1 polymer ?
#
loop_
_entity_poly.entity_id
_entity_poly.type
_entity_poly.pdbx_seq_one_letter_code
_entity_poly.pdbx_strand_id
1 'polypeptide(L)'
;MERKRASDYPQDLLDLFDKYVHGVIDRRGFLVGATKFAVGGLTAAMLLDELSPKFAEAQQVPPDDKRLATETLECDSPQGSGKMKGYLARPASAKDKKLPGILVIHENRGLNPHIEDITRRLALDNFMAFAPDALTPLGGYPGTEDKARELFSKLDQDKAREDFVTAANVLRKRADCTSKIGAVGFCYGGGIVNFLATRLPELKAGVPFYGNQPPAADVPKIQAPLLIHYAETDERVNAGWPAYEAAL
;
A
#
# COMPACT_ATOMS: atom_id res chain seq x y z
N MET A 1 7.20 20.53 -19.09
CA MET A 1 6.45 19.55 -19.92
C MET A 1 5.43 18.92 -18.99
N GLU A 2 4.18 18.81 -19.41
CA GLU A 2 3.14 18.15 -18.62
C GLU A 2 3.42 16.65 -18.53
N ARG A 3 3.19 16.04 -17.36
CA ARG A 3 3.45 14.60 -17.16
C ARG A 3 2.41 13.81 -17.95
N LYS A 4 2.87 12.91 -18.82
CA LYS A 4 2.02 11.98 -19.57
C LYS A 4 1.19 11.11 -18.64
N ARG A 5 -0.04 10.82 -19.03
CA ARG A 5 -0.94 9.84 -18.41
C ARG A 5 -0.59 8.44 -18.90
N ALA A 6 -1.06 7.42 -18.17
CA ALA A 6 -0.89 6.03 -18.59
C ALA A 6 -1.44 5.77 -20.01
N SER A 7 -2.59 6.37 -20.34
CA SER A 7 -3.22 6.26 -21.67
C SER A 7 -2.45 6.91 -22.82
N ASP A 8 -1.39 7.68 -22.52
CA ASP A 8 -0.52 8.27 -23.53
C ASP A 8 0.63 7.32 -23.93
N TYR A 9 0.73 6.14 -23.32
CA TYR A 9 1.72 5.10 -23.64
C TYR A 9 1.08 3.87 -24.31
N PRO A 10 1.80 3.15 -25.18
CA PRO A 10 1.35 1.86 -25.71
C PRO A 10 1.15 0.83 -24.59
N GLN A 11 0.07 0.05 -24.65
CA GLN A 11 -0.24 -0.96 -23.63
C GLN A 11 0.91 -1.97 -23.45
N ASP A 12 1.48 -2.50 -24.54
CA ASP A 12 2.64 -3.40 -24.48
C ASP A 12 3.84 -2.84 -23.68
N LEU A 13 4.04 -1.51 -23.67
CA LEU A 13 5.10 -0.87 -22.90
C LEU A 13 4.75 -0.86 -21.41
N LEU A 14 3.48 -0.60 -21.08
CA LEU A 14 2.97 -0.68 -19.72
C LEU A 14 3.05 -2.12 -19.20
N ASP A 15 2.71 -3.12 -20.01
CA ASP A 15 2.82 -4.54 -19.65
C ASP A 15 4.28 -4.97 -19.45
N LEU A 16 5.21 -4.41 -20.25
CA LEU A 16 6.64 -4.63 -20.06
C LEU A 16 7.13 -4.00 -18.75
N PHE A 17 6.65 -2.79 -18.44
CA PHE A 17 6.95 -2.10 -17.18
C PHE A 17 6.37 -2.85 -15.98
N ASP A 18 5.15 -3.36 -16.09
CA ASP A 18 4.48 -4.22 -15.10
C ASP A 18 5.36 -5.43 -14.75
N LYS A 19 5.82 -6.18 -15.77
CA LYS A 19 6.75 -7.30 -15.59
C LYS A 19 8.04 -6.90 -14.87
N TYR A 20 8.59 -5.72 -15.16
CA TYR A 20 9.77 -5.22 -14.48
C TYR A 20 9.49 -4.87 -13.01
N VAL A 21 8.41 -4.14 -12.73
CA VAL A 21 8.08 -3.74 -11.36
C VAL A 21 7.62 -4.91 -10.49
N HIS A 22 7.17 -6.01 -11.10
CA HIS A 22 6.85 -7.26 -10.41
C HIS A 22 8.01 -8.26 -10.39
N GLY A 23 9.19 -7.90 -10.90
CA GLY A 23 10.41 -8.72 -10.84
C GLY A 23 10.40 -9.95 -11.77
N VAL A 24 9.46 -10.01 -12.72
CA VAL A 24 9.41 -11.04 -13.77
C VAL A 24 10.57 -10.88 -14.74
N ILE A 25 10.98 -9.64 -15.01
CA ILE A 25 12.18 -9.30 -15.76
C ILE A 25 13.05 -8.35 -14.94
N ASP A 26 14.37 -8.41 -15.15
CA ASP A 26 15.29 -7.46 -14.55
C ASP A 26 15.33 -6.13 -15.33
N ARG A 27 16.08 -5.16 -14.79
CA ARG A 27 16.23 -3.84 -15.43
C ARG A 27 16.77 -3.96 -16.86
N ARG A 28 17.69 -4.90 -17.12
CA ARG A 28 18.24 -5.13 -18.46
C ARG A 28 17.15 -5.64 -19.41
N GLY A 29 16.32 -6.58 -18.97
CA GLY A 29 15.18 -7.11 -19.70
C GLY A 29 14.20 -6.01 -20.09
N PHE A 30 13.88 -5.09 -19.17
CA PHE A 30 13.07 -3.93 -19.49
C PHE A 30 13.72 -3.06 -20.57
N LEU A 31 14.99 -2.67 -20.40
CA LEU A 31 15.66 -1.77 -21.34
C LEU A 31 15.77 -2.36 -22.75
N VAL A 32 16.04 -3.67 -22.85
CA VAL A 32 16.06 -4.37 -24.14
C VAL A 32 14.67 -4.39 -24.76
N GLY A 33 13.64 -4.80 -24.00
CA GLY A 33 12.27 -4.87 -24.50
C GLY A 33 11.69 -3.50 -24.89
N ALA A 34 12.07 -2.44 -24.17
CA ALA A 34 11.57 -1.09 -24.38
C ALA A 34 12.16 -0.42 -25.62
N THR A 35 13.23 -0.98 -26.21
CA THR A 35 13.90 -0.41 -27.40
C THR A 35 12.94 -0.25 -28.58
N LYS A 36 11.94 -1.14 -28.72
CA LYS A 36 10.93 -1.04 -29.79
C LYS A 36 10.04 0.21 -29.69
N PHE A 37 9.99 0.86 -28.52
CA PHE A 37 9.23 2.09 -28.28
C PHE A 37 10.11 3.35 -28.24
N ALA A 38 11.43 3.20 -28.33
CA ALA A 38 12.41 4.28 -28.26
C ALA A 38 12.53 5.01 -29.61
N VAL A 39 11.46 5.69 -30.02
CA VAL A 39 11.35 6.42 -31.29
C VAL A 39 11.55 7.93 -31.10
N GLY A 40 11.95 8.65 -32.16
CA GLY A 40 11.97 10.11 -32.15
C GLY A 40 12.96 10.77 -31.17
N GLY A 41 14.09 10.10 -30.89
CA GLY A 41 15.10 10.58 -29.93
C GLY A 41 14.86 10.17 -28.47
N LEU A 42 13.76 9.47 -28.18
CA LEU A 42 13.58 8.80 -26.89
C LEU A 42 14.51 7.60 -26.75
N THR A 43 14.95 7.32 -25.53
CA THR A 43 15.70 6.10 -25.20
C THR A 43 14.91 5.20 -24.27
N ALA A 44 15.21 3.90 -24.23
CA ALA A 44 14.61 2.98 -23.26
C ALA A 44 14.84 3.43 -21.80
N ALA A 45 15.96 4.09 -21.51
CA ALA A 45 16.24 4.66 -20.20
C ALA A 45 15.34 5.87 -19.89
N MET A 46 15.04 6.72 -20.87
CA MET A 46 14.08 7.81 -20.73
C MET A 46 12.66 7.28 -20.50
N LEU A 47 12.26 6.24 -21.24
CA LEU A 47 10.97 5.57 -21.02
C LEU A 47 10.87 4.98 -19.60
N LEU A 48 11.96 4.38 -19.12
CA LEU A 48 12.03 3.89 -17.74
C LEU A 48 11.89 5.02 -16.72
N ASP A 49 12.57 6.15 -16.92
CA ASP A 49 12.45 7.33 -16.05
C ASP A 49 11.05 7.93 -16.06
N GLU A 50 10.44 8.04 -17.25
CA GLU A 50 9.08 8.56 -17.45
C GLU A 50 8.02 7.71 -16.72
N LEU A 51 8.16 6.38 -16.78
CA LEU A 51 7.25 5.43 -16.14
C LEU A 51 7.52 5.23 -14.64
N SER A 52 8.74 5.54 -14.18
CA SER A 52 9.12 5.36 -12.78
C SER A 52 8.38 6.34 -11.86
N PRO A 53 8.12 5.95 -10.59
CA PRO A 53 7.46 6.84 -9.64
C PRO A 53 8.26 8.12 -9.37
N LYS A 54 7.62 9.27 -9.56
CA LYS A 54 8.15 10.60 -9.20
C LYS A 54 7.37 11.12 -8.00
N PHE A 55 7.70 10.61 -6.80
CA PHE A 55 6.91 10.87 -5.59
C PHE A 55 6.82 12.35 -5.23
N ALA A 56 7.92 13.10 -5.36
CA ALA A 56 7.93 14.53 -5.08
C ALA A 56 6.97 15.32 -6.00
N GLU A 57 6.83 14.90 -7.27
CA GLU A 57 5.91 15.52 -8.23
C GLU A 57 4.45 15.12 -7.99
N ALA A 58 4.21 13.94 -7.41
CA ALA A 58 2.87 13.38 -7.19
C ALA A 58 2.31 13.65 -5.78
N GLN A 59 3.12 14.25 -4.89
CA GLN A 59 2.75 14.54 -3.51
C GLN A 59 1.61 15.55 -3.45
N GLN A 60 0.56 15.24 -2.70
CA GLN A 60 -0.58 16.14 -2.53
C GLN A 60 -0.54 16.90 -1.20
N VAL A 61 0.01 16.29 -0.14
CA VAL A 61 0.07 16.88 1.19
C VAL A 61 1.53 16.89 1.65
N PRO A 62 2.11 18.06 1.96
CA PRO A 62 3.50 18.14 2.37
C PRO A 62 3.74 17.51 3.75
N PRO A 63 4.92 16.91 4.00
CA PRO A 63 5.26 16.33 5.30
C PRO A 63 5.18 17.32 6.47
N ASP A 64 5.36 18.61 6.23
CA ASP A 64 5.34 19.68 7.23
C ASP A 64 4.02 20.47 7.29
N ASP A 65 2.94 19.94 6.70
CA ASP A 65 1.61 20.55 6.71
C ASP A 65 1.13 20.84 8.14
N LYS A 66 0.97 22.12 8.46
CA LYS A 66 0.63 22.59 9.82
C LYS A 66 -0.77 22.18 10.29
N ARG A 67 -1.63 21.69 9.38
CA ARG A 67 -2.94 21.15 9.73
C ARG A 67 -2.85 19.77 10.36
N LEU A 68 -1.69 19.11 10.30
CA LEU A 68 -1.48 17.74 10.75
C LEU A 68 -0.51 17.68 11.94
N ALA A 69 -0.75 16.70 12.80
CA ALA A 69 0.21 16.21 13.78
C ALA A 69 0.63 14.80 13.34
N THR A 70 1.94 14.60 13.19
CA THR A 70 2.51 13.35 12.67
C THR A 70 3.55 12.80 13.63
N GLU A 71 3.58 11.49 13.83
CA GLU A 71 4.56 10.81 14.67
C GLU A 71 4.92 9.43 14.11
N THR A 72 6.13 8.96 14.41
CA THR A 72 6.46 7.54 14.23
C THR A 72 5.96 6.78 15.44
N LEU A 73 5.04 5.84 15.22
CA LEU A 73 4.55 4.95 16.26
C LEU A 73 5.33 3.64 16.23
N GLU A 74 5.92 3.27 17.37
CA GLU A 74 6.52 1.95 17.57
C GLU A 74 5.56 1.06 18.36
N CYS A 75 5.46 -0.21 17.98
CA CYS A 75 4.67 -1.20 18.70
C CYS A 75 5.38 -2.56 18.76
N ASP A 76 5.23 -3.22 19.90
CA ASP A 76 5.68 -4.60 20.08
C ASP A 76 4.72 -5.53 19.35
N SER A 77 5.27 -6.41 18.52
CA SER A 77 4.54 -7.41 17.73
C SER A 77 5.11 -8.80 18.01
N PRO A 78 4.83 -9.38 19.19
CA PRO A 78 5.46 -10.63 19.62
C PRO A 78 5.07 -11.84 18.77
N GLN A 79 3.90 -11.79 18.10
CA GLN A 79 3.45 -12.83 17.17
C GLN A 79 3.95 -12.59 15.73
N GLY A 80 4.40 -11.37 15.43
CA GLY A 80 4.97 -11.01 14.15
C GLY A 80 6.50 -10.89 14.21
N SER A 81 7.02 -9.75 13.78
CA SER A 81 8.46 -9.50 13.63
C SER A 81 9.16 -9.06 14.93
N GLY A 82 8.49 -9.16 16.08
CA GLY A 82 8.98 -8.74 17.39
C GLY A 82 8.71 -7.26 17.66
N LYS A 83 9.14 -6.38 16.77
CA LYS A 83 8.82 -4.94 16.79
C LYS A 83 8.47 -4.45 15.40
N MET A 84 7.54 -3.52 15.34
CA MET A 84 7.19 -2.81 14.12
C MET A 84 7.09 -1.30 14.37
N LYS A 85 7.37 -0.52 13.34
CA LYS A 85 7.18 0.93 13.32
C LYS A 85 6.13 1.29 12.28
N GLY A 86 5.66 2.52 12.33
CA GLY A 86 4.83 3.07 11.26
C GLY A 86 4.61 4.57 11.41
N TYR A 87 4.09 5.18 10.36
CA TYR A 87 3.80 6.60 10.30
C TYR A 87 2.34 6.85 10.70
N LEU A 88 2.13 7.64 11.74
CA LEU A 88 0.81 8.05 12.20
C LEU A 88 0.59 9.53 11.86
N ALA A 89 -0.56 9.84 11.26
CA ALA A 89 -1.01 11.20 11.01
C ALA A 89 -2.44 11.42 11.52
N ARG A 90 -2.69 12.60 12.08
CA ARG A 90 -4.03 13.04 12.53
C ARG A 90 -4.16 14.56 12.40
N PRO A 91 -5.38 15.14 12.35
CA PRO A 91 -5.55 16.58 12.42
C PRO A 91 -4.89 17.18 13.67
N ALA A 92 -4.11 18.24 13.51
CA ALA A 92 -3.53 18.99 14.63
C ALA A 92 -4.62 19.62 15.52
N SER A 93 -5.80 19.90 14.95
CA SER A 93 -6.97 20.40 15.66
C SER A 93 -7.66 19.35 16.55
N ALA A 94 -7.33 18.06 16.42
CA ALA A 94 -8.06 16.97 17.05
C ALA A 94 -7.78 16.75 18.56
N LYS A 95 -7.08 17.68 19.24
CA LYS A 95 -6.64 17.63 20.65
C LYS A 95 -7.32 16.56 21.52
N ASP A 96 -8.54 16.82 22.00
CA ASP A 96 -9.30 15.93 22.90
C ASP A 96 -10.37 15.09 22.18
N LYS A 97 -10.49 15.24 20.86
CA LYS A 97 -11.51 14.55 20.07
C LYS A 97 -10.99 13.18 19.66
N LYS A 98 -11.70 12.13 20.09
CA LYS A 98 -11.45 10.78 19.59
C LYS A 98 -11.76 10.69 18.09
N LEU A 99 -10.87 10.07 17.32
CA LEU A 99 -11.01 9.93 15.88
C LEU A 99 -11.28 8.47 15.47
N PRO A 100 -12.04 8.21 14.40
CA PRO A 100 -11.99 6.92 13.72
C PRO A 100 -10.59 6.68 13.16
N GLY A 101 -10.10 5.44 13.30
CA GLY A 101 -8.79 5.04 12.81
C GLY A 101 -8.85 4.47 11.39
N ILE A 102 -7.83 4.70 10.58
CA ILE A 102 -7.64 4.02 9.29
C ILE A 102 -6.24 3.44 9.25
N LEU A 103 -6.14 2.13 9.02
CA LEU A 103 -4.88 1.50 8.67
C LEU A 103 -4.61 1.74 7.18
N VAL A 104 -3.43 2.25 6.84
CA VAL A 104 -3.01 2.54 5.46
C VAL A 104 -1.87 1.60 5.10
N ILE A 105 -2.15 0.62 4.26
CA ILE A 105 -1.21 -0.48 4.01
C ILE A 105 -0.50 -0.28 2.68
N HIS A 106 0.83 -0.25 2.74
CA HIS A 106 1.69 0.00 1.60
C HIS A 106 1.67 -1.13 0.55
N GLU A 107 2.25 -0.83 -0.61
CA GLU A 107 2.55 -1.80 -1.66
C GLU A 107 3.72 -2.72 -1.26
N ASN A 108 4.23 -3.55 -2.17
CA ASN A 108 5.40 -4.42 -1.91
C ASN A 108 6.74 -3.66 -1.94
N ARG A 109 6.75 -2.45 -1.35
CA ARG A 109 7.84 -1.48 -1.32
C ARG A 109 8.03 -0.84 0.05
N GLY A 110 7.29 -1.32 1.06
CA GLY A 110 7.32 -0.76 2.40
C GLY A 110 6.74 0.65 2.46
N LEU A 111 6.96 1.30 3.60
CA LEU A 111 6.47 2.64 3.88
C LEU A 111 7.28 3.71 3.14
N ASN A 112 6.95 3.95 1.87
CA ASN A 112 7.58 4.96 1.03
C ASN A 112 6.83 6.32 1.10
N PRO A 113 7.37 7.40 0.51
CA PRO A 113 6.75 8.74 0.57
C PRO A 113 5.32 8.81 0.01
N HIS A 114 4.96 7.94 -0.93
CA HIS A 114 3.60 7.89 -1.48
C HIS A 114 2.59 7.44 -0.43
N ILE A 115 2.92 6.41 0.36
CA ILE A 115 2.03 5.89 1.40
C ILE A 115 1.94 6.85 2.57
N GLU A 116 3.04 7.50 2.95
CA GLU A 116 2.98 8.59 3.94
C GLU A 116 2.08 9.73 3.45
N ASP A 117 2.12 10.08 2.16
CA ASP A 117 1.24 11.10 1.59
C ASP A 117 -0.23 10.71 1.67
N ILE A 118 -0.59 9.48 1.30
CA ILE A 118 -1.97 8.96 1.47
C ILE A 118 -2.39 9.00 2.93
N THR A 119 -1.49 8.68 3.85
CA THR A 119 -1.75 8.73 5.31
C THR A 119 -2.07 10.16 5.75
N ARG A 120 -1.34 11.16 5.24
CA ARG A 120 -1.64 12.59 5.47
C ARG A 120 -2.96 13.03 4.85
N ARG A 121 -3.30 12.56 3.64
CA ARG A 121 -4.59 12.87 2.99
C ARG A 121 -5.76 12.42 3.85
N LEU A 122 -5.74 11.17 4.32
CA LEU A 122 -6.79 10.63 5.21
C LEU A 122 -6.84 11.36 6.55
N ALA A 123 -5.70 11.81 7.06
CA ALA A 123 -5.69 12.63 8.26
C ALA A 123 -6.37 13.99 8.04
N LEU A 124 -6.23 14.62 6.87
CA LEU A 124 -6.97 15.85 6.53
C LEU A 124 -8.48 15.63 6.44
N ASP A 125 -8.90 14.40 6.12
CA ASP A 125 -10.31 13.98 6.12
C ASP A 125 -10.85 13.63 7.53
N ASN A 126 -10.13 14.03 8.59
CA ASN A 126 -10.47 13.83 10.00
C ASN A 126 -10.41 12.38 10.50
N PHE A 127 -9.56 11.55 9.89
CA PHE A 127 -9.20 10.24 10.43
C PHE A 127 -7.89 10.29 11.22
N MET A 128 -7.70 9.32 12.11
CA MET A 128 -6.38 8.96 12.60
C MET A 128 -5.80 7.87 11.69
N ALA A 129 -4.92 8.25 10.79
CA ALA A 129 -4.38 7.35 9.79
C ALA A 129 -3.03 6.80 10.26
N PHE A 130 -2.88 5.47 10.25
CA PHE A 130 -1.65 4.77 10.65
C PHE A 130 -1.16 3.90 9.51
N ALA A 131 0.07 4.10 9.06
CA ALA A 131 0.73 3.29 8.05
C ALA A 131 1.87 2.46 8.68
N PRO A 132 1.62 1.18 9.02
CA PRO A 132 2.65 0.23 9.43
C PRO A 132 3.74 0.08 8.36
N ASP A 133 5.00 -0.08 8.79
CA ASP A 133 6.12 -0.41 7.91
C ASP A 133 6.52 -1.88 8.05
N ALA A 134 6.10 -2.70 7.08
CA ALA A 134 6.46 -4.13 7.04
C ALA A 134 7.97 -4.34 6.86
N LEU A 135 8.73 -3.34 6.39
CA LEU A 135 10.20 -3.44 6.26
C LEU A 135 10.94 -3.09 7.55
N THR A 136 10.25 -2.73 8.65
CA THR A 136 10.87 -2.49 9.96
C THR A 136 11.93 -3.54 10.35
N PRO A 137 11.68 -4.87 10.30
CA PRO A 137 12.68 -5.88 10.66
C PRO A 137 13.91 -5.91 9.75
N LEU A 138 13.84 -5.28 8.58
CA LEU A 138 14.91 -5.19 7.58
C LEU A 138 15.50 -3.78 7.46
N GLY A 139 15.18 -2.87 8.40
CA GLY A 139 15.72 -1.51 8.45
C GLY A 139 14.82 -0.43 7.84
N GLY A 140 13.60 -0.79 7.40
CA GLY A 140 12.61 0.12 6.83
C GLY A 140 12.81 0.42 5.34
N TYR A 141 12.08 1.40 4.82
CA TYR A 141 12.19 1.80 3.41
C TYR A 141 13.61 2.29 3.05
N PRO A 142 14.31 1.65 2.09
CA PRO A 142 15.72 1.93 1.80
C PRO A 142 15.96 3.14 0.88
N GLY A 143 14.94 3.97 0.65
CA GLY A 143 15.01 5.17 -0.19
C GLY A 143 14.75 4.95 -1.68
N THR A 144 14.85 3.71 -2.19
CA THR A 144 14.57 3.38 -3.59
C THR A 144 13.68 2.16 -3.75
N GLU A 145 12.83 2.19 -4.78
CA GLU A 145 11.86 1.15 -5.10
C GLU A 145 12.52 -0.21 -5.44
N ASP A 146 13.66 -0.21 -6.14
CA ASP A 146 14.41 -1.42 -6.47
C ASP A 146 14.94 -2.13 -5.22
N LYS A 147 15.56 -1.39 -4.30
CA LYS A 147 16.07 -1.97 -3.04
C LYS A 147 14.92 -2.39 -2.14
N ALA A 148 13.83 -1.63 -2.13
CA ALA A 148 12.65 -1.96 -1.35
C ALA A 148 12.07 -3.31 -1.80
N ARG A 149 11.97 -3.56 -3.12
CA ARG A 149 11.59 -4.87 -3.68
C ARG A 149 12.46 -6.01 -3.17
N GLU A 150 13.77 -5.82 -3.22
CA GLU A 150 14.73 -6.84 -2.82
C GLU A 150 14.63 -7.17 -1.32
N LEU A 151 14.40 -6.16 -0.47
CA LEU A 151 14.14 -6.39 0.95
C LEU A 151 12.77 -7.05 1.16
N PHE A 152 11.75 -6.60 0.42
CA PHE A 152 10.39 -7.12 0.54
C PHE A 152 10.30 -8.61 0.25
N SER A 153 11.06 -9.11 -0.74
CA SER A 153 11.11 -10.54 -1.06
C SER A 153 11.75 -11.40 0.04
N LYS A 154 12.43 -10.79 1.03
CA LYS A 154 13.06 -11.48 2.16
C LYS A 154 12.16 -11.50 3.41
N LEU A 155 10.99 -10.84 3.37
CA LEU A 155 10.07 -10.82 4.49
C LEU A 155 9.44 -12.19 4.76
N ASP A 156 9.41 -12.57 6.02
CA ASP A 156 8.54 -13.63 6.51
C ASP A 156 7.09 -13.12 6.48
N GLN A 157 6.32 -13.62 5.52
CA GLN A 157 4.96 -13.13 5.25
C GLN A 157 3.97 -13.48 6.36
N ASP A 158 4.20 -14.56 7.11
CA ASP A 158 3.32 -14.92 8.22
C ASP A 158 3.54 -13.97 9.40
N LYS A 159 4.79 -13.63 9.69
CA LYS A 159 5.11 -12.58 10.67
C LYS A 159 4.60 -11.21 10.27
N ALA A 160 4.78 -10.83 9.00
CA ALA A 160 4.29 -9.56 8.50
C ALA A 160 2.75 -9.44 8.62
N ARG A 161 2.01 -10.52 8.34
CA ARG A 161 0.56 -10.56 8.56
C ARG A 161 0.17 -10.32 10.02
N GLU A 162 0.87 -10.95 10.96
CA GLU A 162 0.62 -10.73 12.39
C GLU A 162 1.07 -9.32 12.85
N ASP A 163 2.05 -8.70 12.20
CA ASP A 163 2.38 -7.28 12.41
C ASP A 163 1.20 -6.38 12.03
N PHE A 164 0.52 -6.62 10.91
CA PHE A 164 -0.67 -5.84 10.52
C PHE A 164 -1.87 -6.08 11.46
N VAL A 165 -2.07 -7.30 11.95
CA VAL A 165 -3.08 -7.60 12.98
C VAL A 165 -2.76 -6.83 14.28
N THR A 166 -1.50 -6.80 14.67
CA THR A 166 -1.02 -6.04 15.84
C THR A 166 -1.25 -4.55 15.64
N ALA A 167 -0.86 -4.00 14.48
CA ALA A 167 -1.03 -2.59 14.13
C ALA A 167 -2.48 -2.13 14.20
N ALA A 168 -3.40 -2.91 13.63
CA ALA A 168 -4.84 -2.65 13.70
C ALA A 168 -5.34 -2.61 15.16
N ASN A 169 -4.91 -3.58 15.97
CA ASN A 169 -5.29 -3.64 17.37
C ASN A 169 -4.70 -2.51 18.22
N VAL A 170 -3.45 -2.13 17.97
CA VAL A 170 -2.80 -0.97 18.61
C VAL A 170 -3.60 0.28 18.30
N LEU A 171 -3.87 0.56 17.01
CA LEU A 171 -4.65 1.73 16.59
C LEU A 171 -6.04 1.75 17.24
N ARG A 172 -6.74 0.62 17.26
CA ARG A 172 -8.09 0.50 17.86
C ARG A 172 -8.10 0.79 19.36
N LYS A 173 -7.05 0.39 20.08
CA LYS A 173 -6.94 0.49 21.54
C LYS A 173 -6.38 1.82 22.04
N ARG A 174 -5.89 2.69 21.15
CA ARG A 174 -5.40 4.02 21.56
C ARG A 174 -6.49 4.84 22.25
N ALA A 175 -6.11 5.62 23.24
CA ALA A 175 -7.03 6.45 24.02
C ALA A 175 -7.72 7.55 23.18
N ASP A 176 -7.02 8.04 22.16
CA ASP A 176 -7.47 9.05 21.19
C ASP A 176 -8.22 8.44 19.98
N CYS A 177 -8.42 7.12 19.96
CA CYS A 177 -9.21 6.43 18.94
C CYS A 177 -10.64 6.17 19.45
N THR A 178 -11.62 6.23 18.56
CA THR A 178 -13.02 5.82 18.84
C THR A 178 -13.20 4.31 18.95
N SER A 179 -12.12 3.54 18.81
CA SER A 179 -12.10 2.08 18.64
C SER A 179 -12.84 1.57 17.40
N LYS A 180 -13.27 2.47 16.51
CA LYS A 180 -13.71 2.13 15.15
C LYS A 180 -12.52 2.29 14.22
N ILE A 181 -12.15 1.20 13.56
CA ILE A 181 -11.06 1.19 12.58
C ILE A 181 -11.54 0.66 11.23
N GLY A 182 -11.07 1.27 10.15
CA GLY A 182 -11.10 0.71 8.80
C GLY A 182 -9.69 0.46 8.28
N ALA A 183 -9.58 -0.14 7.10
CA ALA A 183 -8.30 -0.33 6.43
C ALA A 183 -8.41 -0.02 4.94
N VAL A 184 -7.38 0.62 4.39
CA VAL A 184 -7.17 0.81 2.95
C VAL A 184 -5.78 0.31 2.61
N GLY A 185 -5.62 -0.27 1.42
CA GLY A 185 -4.32 -0.78 1.01
C GLY A 185 -4.22 -1.01 -0.48
N PHE A 186 -2.99 -0.98 -0.98
CA PHE A 186 -2.68 -0.95 -2.40
C PHE A 186 -1.77 -2.12 -2.76
N CYS A 187 -2.07 -2.84 -3.86
CA CYS A 187 -1.31 -4.02 -4.30
C CYS A 187 -1.22 -5.06 -3.17
N TYR A 188 -0.03 -5.30 -2.63
CA TYR A 188 0.20 -6.07 -1.41
C TYR A 188 -0.77 -5.67 -0.29
N GLY A 189 -0.90 -4.37 -0.05
CA GLY A 189 -1.78 -3.83 0.97
C GLY A 189 -3.25 -4.12 0.73
N GLY A 190 -3.70 -4.22 -0.53
CA GLY A 190 -5.06 -4.66 -0.84
C GLY A 190 -5.29 -6.11 -0.40
N GLY A 191 -4.29 -6.97 -0.61
CA GLY A 191 -4.31 -8.35 -0.08
C GLY A 191 -4.32 -8.39 1.45
N ILE A 192 -3.56 -7.52 2.11
CA ILE A 192 -3.58 -7.40 3.58
C ILE A 192 -4.93 -6.88 4.08
N VAL A 193 -5.59 -5.93 3.40
CA VAL A 193 -6.96 -5.50 3.76
C VAL A 193 -7.92 -6.68 3.73
N ASN A 194 -7.90 -7.48 2.65
CA ASN A 194 -8.72 -8.68 2.54
C ASN A 194 -8.41 -9.68 3.68
N PHE A 195 -7.14 -9.93 3.98
CA PHE A 195 -6.73 -10.78 5.10
C PHE A 195 -7.20 -10.24 6.47
N LEU A 196 -7.06 -8.94 6.72
CA LEU A 196 -7.53 -8.33 7.97
C LEU A 196 -9.06 -8.46 8.08
N ALA A 197 -9.80 -8.36 6.97
CA ALA A 197 -11.24 -8.54 6.97
C ALA A 197 -11.67 -9.96 7.36
N THR A 198 -10.86 -10.99 7.06
CA THR A 198 -11.14 -12.37 7.52
C THR A 198 -10.73 -12.63 8.97
N ARG A 199 -9.82 -11.82 9.52
CA ARG A 199 -9.22 -12.01 10.85
C ARG A 199 -9.83 -11.12 11.93
N LEU A 200 -10.35 -9.95 11.57
CA LEU A 200 -10.81 -8.92 12.49
C LEU A 200 -12.33 -8.69 12.32
N PRO A 201 -13.19 -9.44 13.03
CA PRO A 201 -14.64 -9.22 12.97
C PRO A 201 -15.08 -7.82 13.41
N GLU A 202 -14.22 -7.08 14.13
CA GLU A 202 -14.45 -5.70 14.53
C GLU A 202 -14.15 -4.64 13.46
N LEU A 203 -13.49 -5.01 12.34
CA LEU A 203 -13.14 -4.09 11.26
C LEU A 203 -14.41 -3.44 10.68
N LYS A 204 -14.41 -2.12 10.54
CA LYS A 204 -15.61 -1.36 10.14
C LYS A 204 -15.76 -1.14 8.65
N ALA A 205 -14.67 -1.20 7.90
CA ALA A 205 -14.66 -1.18 6.45
C ALA A 205 -13.28 -1.61 5.93
N GLY A 206 -13.25 -2.27 4.77
CA GLY A 206 -12.02 -2.55 4.02
C GLY A 206 -12.08 -1.96 2.61
N VAL A 207 -11.01 -1.30 2.18
CA VAL A 207 -10.87 -0.74 0.83
C VAL A 207 -9.61 -1.30 0.15
N PRO A 208 -9.66 -2.54 -0.38
CA PRO A 208 -8.55 -3.13 -1.10
C PRO A 208 -8.46 -2.60 -2.55
N PHE A 209 -7.31 -2.04 -2.91
CA PHE A 209 -6.96 -1.68 -4.29
C PHE A 209 -6.06 -2.76 -4.90
N TYR A 210 -6.52 -3.38 -5.99
CA TYR A 210 -5.80 -4.34 -6.85
C TYR A 210 -4.95 -5.34 -6.05
N GLY A 211 -5.57 -5.92 -5.01
CA GLY A 211 -4.96 -6.87 -4.10
C GLY A 211 -5.50 -8.28 -4.29
N ASN A 212 -4.67 -9.27 -3.94
CA ASN A 212 -5.07 -10.67 -3.97
C ASN A 212 -6.26 -10.93 -3.03
N GLN A 213 -7.12 -11.85 -3.42
CA GLN A 213 -8.26 -12.32 -2.64
C GLN A 213 -7.77 -13.20 -1.47
N PRO A 214 -8.51 -13.29 -0.35
CA PRO A 214 -8.15 -14.19 0.73
C PRO A 214 -8.46 -15.65 0.33
N PRO A 215 -7.97 -16.66 1.06
CA PRO A 215 -8.37 -18.04 0.83
C PRO A 215 -9.90 -18.18 0.87
N ALA A 216 -10.48 -18.92 -0.08
CA ALA A 216 -11.95 -19.06 -0.20
C ALA A 216 -12.62 -19.55 1.10
N ALA A 217 -11.95 -20.43 1.85
CA ALA A 217 -12.43 -20.94 3.13
C ALA A 217 -12.52 -19.87 4.24
N ASP A 218 -11.82 -18.76 4.09
CA ASP A 218 -11.82 -17.65 5.05
C ASP A 218 -12.80 -16.53 4.68
N VAL A 219 -13.31 -16.50 3.44
CA VAL A 219 -14.26 -15.47 2.99
C VAL A 219 -15.51 -15.39 3.88
N PRO A 220 -16.15 -16.51 4.30
CA PRO A 220 -17.32 -16.45 5.17
C PRO A 220 -17.07 -15.83 6.56
N LYS A 221 -15.81 -15.61 6.95
CA LYS A 221 -15.45 -14.94 8.21
C LYS A 221 -15.57 -13.42 8.11
N ILE A 222 -15.62 -12.87 6.91
CA ILE A 222 -15.66 -11.42 6.66
C ILE A 222 -16.98 -10.84 7.17
N GLN A 223 -16.88 -9.82 8.05
CA GLN A 223 -18.03 -9.06 8.56
C GLN A 223 -18.01 -7.60 8.11
N ALA A 224 -16.85 -7.11 7.68
CA ALA A 224 -16.67 -5.72 7.27
C ALA A 224 -17.25 -5.50 5.87
N PRO A 225 -17.95 -4.37 5.62
CA PRO A 225 -18.25 -3.96 4.25
C PRO A 225 -16.95 -3.70 3.48
N LEU A 226 -16.88 -4.19 2.25
CA LEU A 226 -15.72 -4.04 1.37
C LEU A 226 -16.05 -3.15 0.16
N LEU A 227 -15.17 -2.21 -0.14
CA LEU A 227 -15.15 -1.47 -1.41
C LEU A 227 -13.89 -1.86 -2.18
N ILE A 228 -14.07 -2.77 -3.14
CA ILE A 228 -12.95 -3.42 -3.85
C ILE A 228 -12.72 -2.71 -5.18
N HIS A 229 -11.48 -2.32 -5.45
CA HIS A 229 -11.09 -1.65 -6.69
C HIS A 229 -10.12 -2.55 -7.49
N TYR A 230 -10.52 -2.95 -8.70
CA TYR A 230 -9.67 -3.67 -9.64
C TYR A 230 -9.27 -2.79 -10.82
N ALA A 231 -8.12 -3.09 -11.42
CA ALA A 231 -7.73 -2.52 -12.70
C ALA A 231 -8.18 -3.47 -13.83
N GLU A 232 -8.80 -2.93 -14.86
CA GLU A 232 -9.35 -3.73 -15.99
C GLU A 232 -8.32 -4.70 -16.59
N THR A 233 -7.06 -4.26 -16.69
CA THR A 233 -5.97 -4.99 -17.33
C THR A 233 -5.11 -5.80 -16.36
N ASP A 234 -5.45 -5.91 -15.07
CA ASP A 234 -4.70 -6.73 -14.10
C ASP A 234 -5.19 -8.18 -14.10
N GLU A 235 -4.89 -8.90 -15.18
CA GLU A 235 -5.32 -10.29 -15.36
C GLU A 235 -4.92 -11.20 -14.19
N ARG A 236 -3.74 -10.97 -13.60
CA ARG A 236 -3.20 -11.80 -12.52
C ARG A 236 -4.07 -11.72 -11.27
N VAL A 237 -4.47 -10.52 -10.87
CA VAL A 237 -5.36 -10.34 -9.71
C VAL A 237 -6.80 -10.66 -10.08
N ASN A 238 -7.25 -10.27 -11.27
CA ASN A 238 -8.64 -10.44 -11.72
C ASN A 238 -9.02 -11.92 -11.90
N ALA A 239 -8.06 -12.81 -12.16
CA ALA A 239 -8.30 -14.25 -12.23
C ALA A 239 -8.99 -14.82 -10.98
N GLY A 240 -8.73 -14.25 -9.80
CA GLY A 240 -9.36 -14.67 -8.53
C GLY A 240 -10.67 -13.96 -8.19
N TRP A 241 -11.04 -12.90 -8.93
CA TRP A 241 -12.20 -12.07 -8.59
C TRP A 241 -13.54 -12.84 -8.65
N PRO A 242 -13.87 -13.60 -9.72
CA PRO A 242 -15.19 -14.25 -9.82
C PRO A 242 -15.50 -15.21 -8.67
N ALA A 243 -14.49 -15.95 -8.21
CA ALA A 243 -14.64 -16.87 -7.08
C ALA A 243 -14.80 -16.13 -5.75
N TYR A 244 -14.16 -14.97 -5.60
CA TYR A 244 -14.28 -14.14 -4.41
C TYR A 244 -15.64 -13.47 -4.34
N GLU A 245 -16.13 -12.91 -5.45
CA GLU A 245 -17.47 -12.33 -5.56
C GLU A 245 -18.56 -13.34 -5.20
N ALA A 246 -18.45 -14.58 -5.69
CA ALA A 246 -19.42 -15.64 -5.39
C ALA A 246 -19.42 -16.08 -3.91
N ALA A 247 -18.35 -15.79 -3.16
CA ALA A 247 -18.19 -16.21 -1.77
C ALA A 247 -18.52 -15.11 -0.73
N LEU A 248 -18.59 -13.83 -1.16
CA LEU A 248 -18.97 -12.68 -0.34
C LEU A 248 -20.48 -12.59 -0.13
#